data_AF-A0A6H2C8B7-F1
#
_entry.id   AF-A0A6H2C8B7-F1
#
_cell.length_a   1.000
_cell.length_b   1.000
_cell.length_c   1.000
_cell.angle_alpha   90.00
_cell.angle_beta   90.00
_cell.angle_gamma   90.00
#
_symmetry.space_group_name_H-M   'P 1'
#
loop_
_entity.id
_entity.type
_entity.pdbx_description
1 polymer ?
#
loop_
_entity_poly.entity_id
_entity_poly.type
_entity_poly.pdbx_seq_one_letter_code
_entity_poly.pdbx_strand_id
1 'polypeptide(L)' 'MNHEEDNSLWGQKGATLSDKTAQKEFNLKQTEIIAAIKSGKLQYRHNTLYGNPCFKLLRNEVEDFVI' A
#
# COMPACT_ATOMS: atom_id res chain seq x y z
N MET A 1 27.70 -9.26 -7.62
CA MET A 1 27.44 -8.11 -6.74
C MET A 1 25.97 -8.18 -6.35
N ASN A 2 25.70 -8.56 -5.11
CA ASN A 2 24.36 -8.59 -4.55
C ASN A 2 24.00 -7.16 -4.13
N HIS A 3 23.01 -6.55 -4.77
CA HIS A 3 22.43 -5.29 -4.34
C HIS A 3 20.93 -5.51 -4.14
N GLU A 4 20.60 -5.96 -2.94
CA GLU A 4 19.46 -5.51 -2.12
C GLU A 4 18.24 -5.01 -2.91
N GLU A 5 17.50 -5.96 -3.48
CA GLU A 5 16.23 -5.74 -4.20
C GLU A 5 15.04 -5.40 -3.28
N ASP A 6 15.25 -5.25 -1.97
CA ASP A 6 14.18 -5.09 -0.98
C ASP A 6 13.58 -3.66 -0.92
N ASN A 7 14.24 -2.66 -1.52
CA ASN A 7 13.81 -1.25 -1.46
C ASN A 7 13.16 -0.71 -2.75
N SER A 8 13.16 -1.49 -3.84
CA SER A 8 12.69 -1.02 -5.15
C SER A 8 11.17 -0.85 -5.22
N LEU A 9 10.40 -1.75 -4.58
CA LEU A 9 8.93 -1.73 -4.65
C LEU A 9 8.31 -0.51 -3.95
N TRP A 10 8.93 -0.03 -2.88
CA TRP A 10 8.41 1.11 -2.11
C TRP A 10 8.92 2.48 -2.60
N GLY A 11 10.05 2.49 -3.32
CA GLY A 11 10.73 3.68 -3.82
C GLY A 11 10.37 4.05 -5.26
N GLN A 12 9.77 3.14 -6.03
CA GLN A 12 9.39 3.39 -7.41
C GLN A 12 8.18 4.33 -7.50
N LYS A 13 8.28 5.34 -8.38
CA LYS A 13 7.22 6.33 -8.60
C LYS A 13 5.94 5.63 -9.06
N GLY A 14 4.90 5.71 -8.24
CA GLY A 14 3.60 5.08 -8.51
C GLY A 14 3.49 3.60 -8.12
N ALA A 15 4.53 3.00 -7.54
CA ALA A 15 4.46 1.63 -7.04
C ALA A 15 3.76 1.51 -5.67
N THR A 16 3.49 2.65 -5.02
CA THR A 16 2.80 2.70 -3.73
C THR A 16 1.67 3.71 -3.76
N LEU A 17 0.65 3.47 -2.96
CA LEU A 17 -0.49 4.36 -2.77
C LEU A 17 -0.82 4.52 -1.29
N SER A 18 -1.59 5.56 -0.96
CA SER A 18 -2.06 5.76 0.41
C SER A 18 -3.38 5.00 0.63
N ASP A 19 -3.77 4.70 1.86
CA ASP A 19 -5.09 4.11 2.16
C ASP A 19 -6.25 4.94 1.58
N LYS A 20 -6.13 6.27 1.59
CA LYS A 20 -7.12 7.16 0.98
C LYS A 20 -7.15 7.06 -0.54
N THR A 21 -6.00 6.82 -1.16
CA THR A 21 -5.89 6.59 -2.61
C THR A 21 -6.47 5.23 -2.97
N ALA A 22 -6.22 4.19 -2.16
CA ALA A 22 -6.80 2.86 -2.33
C ALA A 22 -8.32 2.92 -2.35
N GLN A 23 -8.89 3.64 -1.39
CA GLN A 23 -10.33 3.84 -1.30
C GLN A 23 -10.91 4.56 -2.51
N LYS A 24 -10.18 5.54 -3.07
CA LYS A 24 -10.65 6.32 -4.23
C LYS A 24 -10.46 5.63 -5.58
N GLU A 25 -9.29 5.04 -5.81
CA GLU A 25 -8.94 4.41 -7.09
C GLU A 25 -9.54 3.01 -7.22
N PHE A 26 -9.56 2.23 -6.13
CA PHE A 26 -9.99 0.83 -6.14
C PHE A 26 -11.34 0.59 -5.47
N ASN A 27 -12.01 1.67 -5.03
CA ASN A 27 -13.30 1.61 -4.31
C ASN A 27 -13.27 0.69 -3.07
N LEU A 28 -12.08 0.46 -2.50
CA LEU A 28 -11.88 -0.36 -1.32
C LEU A 28 -12.39 0.36 -0.08
N LYS A 29 -12.89 -0.37 0.91
CA LYS A 29 -13.19 0.21 2.22
C LYS A 29 -11.98 0.14 3.13
N GLN A 30 -11.85 1.11 4.04
CA GLN A 30 -10.80 1.08 5.07
C GLN A 30 -10.82 -0.24 5.87
N THR A 31 -12.00 -0.81 6.12
CA THR A 31 -12.15 -2.11 6.79
C THR A 31 -11.56 -3.27 5.99
N GLU A 32 -11.69 -3.25 4.66
CA GLU A 32 -11.12 -4.28 3.78
C GLU A 32 -9.61 -4.18 3.74
N ILE A 33 -9.09 -2.95 3.64
CA ILE A 33 -7.64 -2.68 3.71
C ILE A 33 -7.08 -3.22 5.04
N ILE A 34 -7.71 -2.90 6.17
CA ILE A 34 -7.28 -3.39 7.48
C ILE A 34 -7.40 -4.92 7.57
N ALA A 35 -8.46 -5.51 7.03
CA ALA A 35 -8.63 -6.96 7.03
C ALA A 35 -7.55 -7.66 6.19
N ALA A 36 -7.22 -7.12 5.02
CA ALA A 36 -6.18 -7.63 4.15
C ALA A 36 -4.79 -7.47 4.76
N ILE A 37 -4.52 -6.34 5.43
CA ILE A 37 -3.30 -6.15 6.24
C ILE A 37 -3.22 -7.20 7.35
N LYS A 38 -4.29 -7.37 8.12
CA LYS A 38 -4.35 -8.37 9.21
C LYS A 38 -4.19 -9.80 8.70
N SER A 39 -4.69 -10.07 7.49
CA SER A 39 -4.55 -11.35 6.82
C SER A 39 -3.16 -11.56 6.19
N GLY A 40 -2.29 -10.55 6.18
CA GLY A 40 -0.99 -10.60 5.51
C GLY A 40 -1.06 -10.56 3.98
N LYS A 41 -2.20 -10.15 3.40
CA LYS A 41 -2.39 -9.98 1.95
C LYS A 41 -1.90 -8.63 1.43
N LEU A 42 -1.94 -7.60 2.28
CA LEU A 42 -1.43 -6.27 1.95
C LEU A 42 -0.33 -5.88 2.93
N GLN A 43 0.81 -5.51 2.39
CA GLN A 43 1.89 -4.87 3.13
C GLN A 43 1.55 -3.41 3.37
N TYR A 44 1.88 -2.93 4.56
CA TYR A 44 1.65 -1.55 4.95
C TYR A 44 2.88 -0.93 5.59
N ARG A 45 3.05 0.38 5.37
CA ARG A 45 4.00 1.22 6.10
C ARG A 45 3.27 2.42 6.68
N HIS A 46 3.65 2.83 7.88
CA HIS A 46 3.18 4.10 8.42
C HIS A 46 3.85 5.25 7.68
N ASN A 47 3.05 6.22 7.23
CA ASN A 47 3.53 7.44 6.63
C ASN A 47 2.72 8.62 7.19
N THR A 48 3.27 9.82 7.08
CA THR A 48 2.56 11.05 7.46
C THR A 48 2.47 11.94 6.22
N LEU A 49 1.25 12.13 5.73
CA LEU A 49 0.98 12.98 4.58
C LEU A 49 0.43 14.32 5.08
N TYR A 50 1.21 15.39 4.95
CA TYR A 50 0.84 16.74 5.42
C TYR A 50 0.36 16.76 6.88
N GLY A 51 1.06 16.05 7.77
CA GLY A 51 0.71 15.97 9.20
C GLY A 51 -0.43 15.00 9.53
N ASN A 52 -1.06 14.36 8.54
CA ASN A 52 -2.07 13.33 8.76
C ASN A 52 -1.42 11.94 8.68
N PRO A 53 -1.57 11.09 9.70
CA PRO A 53 -1.12 9.71 9.62
C PRO A 53 -1.91 8.98 8.52
N CYS A 54 -1.19 8.34 7.61
CA CYS A 54 -1.74 7.55 6.51
C CYS A 54 -0.98 6.24 6.38
N PHE A 55 -1.65 5.21 5.90
CA PHE A 55 -0.99 3.95 5.56
C PHE A 55 -0.52 4.01 4.12
N LYS A 56 0.74 3.68 3.89
CA LYS A 56 1.33 3.48 2.57
C LYS A 56 1.21 2.00 2.24
N LEU A 57 0.60 1.67 1.11
CA LEU A 57 0.35 0.32 0.60
C LEU A 57 1.05 0.14 -0.75
N LEU A 58 1.40 -1.09 -1.10
CA LEU A 58 1.93 -1.42 -2.43
C LEU A 58 0.79 -1.48 -3.45
N ARG A 59 0.96 -0.83 -4.60
CA ARG A 59 -0.05 -0.83 -5.67
C ARG A 59 -0.29 -2.21 -6.24
N ASN A 60 0.78 -2.94 -6.50
CA ASN A 60 0.69 -4.28 -7.04
C ASN A 60 -0.14 -5.24 -6.17
N GLU A 61 0.00 -5.17 -4.85
CA GLU A 61 -0.79 -6.02 -3.94
C GLU A 61 -2.25 -5.58 -3.84
N VAL A 62 -2.51 -4.26 -3.91
CA VAL A 62 -3.87 -3.73 -3.93
C VAL A 62 -4.58 -4.10 -5.24
N GLU A 63 -3.87 -4.04 -6.38
CA GLU A 63 -4.37 -4.50 -7.68
C GLU A 63 -4.69 -6.00 -7.66
N ASP A 64 -3.77 -6.83 -7.15
CA ASP A 64 -3.98 -8.28 -6.99
C ASP A 64 -5.15 -8.62 -6.05
N PHE A 65 -5.37 -7.82 -5.00
CA PHE A 65 -6.48 -8.01 -4.08
C PHE A 65 -7.86 -7.67 -4.69
N VAL A 66 -7.90 -6.79 -5.68
CA VAL A 66 -9.14 -6.32 -6.33
C VAL A 66 -9.49 -7.13 -7.58
N ILE A 67 -8.49 -7.77 -8.20
CA ILE A 67 -8.64 -8.66 -9.37
C ILE A 67 -9.38 -9.97 -9.04
#